data_AF-A0A379L0M0-F1
#
_entry.id   AF-A0A379L0M0-F1
#
_cell.length_a   1.000
_cell.length_b   1.000
_cell.length_c   1.000
_cell.angle_alpha   90.00
_cell.angle_beta   90.00
_cell.angle_gamma   90.00
#
_symmetry.space_group_name_H-M   'P 1'
#
loop_
_entity.id
_entity.type
_entity.pdbx_description
1 polymer ?
#
loop_
_entity_poly.entity_id
_entity_poly.type
_entity_poly.pdbx_seq_one_letter_code
_entity_poly.pdbx_strand_id
1 'polypeptide(L)'
;MFRTDDNDLAGLPGMFGHGLAHWHAVTRILRKHWFHLSVVMVGEGKGHEFELMVNDELKLQQVLQAQGDEVYVKDIQVVTPANMNGTGAWQMEKVSKLAIGDDQDRDAVCVVTVNGGAVYHDSYRSNLDVASLTNMRVLYDALSAKRSLQ
;
A
#
# COMPACT_ATOMS: atom_id res chain seq x y z
N MET A 1 3.35 8.74 6.82
CA MET A 1 3.05 10.00 6.11
C MET A 1 4.20 10.35 5.20
N PHE A 2 3.91 10.47 3.90
CA PHE A 2 4.80 11.09 2.92
C PHE A 2 4.71 12.60 3.04
N ARG A 3 5.86 13.27 2.98
CA ARG A 3 5.97 14.73 2.95
C ARG A 3 6.99 15.11 1.88
N THR A 4 6.71 16.17 1.14
CA THR A 4 7.67 16.79 0.22
C THR A 4 8.10 18.14 0.79
N ASP A 5 9.36 18.51 0.58
CA ASP A 5 9.85 19.87 0.78
C ASP A 5 9.71 20.64 -0.55
N ASP A 6 9.45 21.93 -0.51
CA ASP A 6 9.34 22.73 -1.74
C ASP A 6 10.66 22.77 -2.51
N ASN A 7 11.80 22.65 -1.82
CA ASN A 7 13.12 22.56 -2.47
C ASN A 7 13.33 21.22 -3.21
N ASP A 8 12.54 20.19 -2.88
CA ASP A 8 12.57 18.92 -3.59
C ASP A 8 11.64 18.94 -4.82
N LEU A 9 10.94 20.03 -5.12
CA LEU A 9 10.09 20.13 -6.29
C LEU A 9 10.92 20.12 -7.58
N ALA A 10 10.56 19.24 -8.51
CA ALA A 10 11.14 19.16 -9.84
C ALA A 10 10.30 19.98 -10.83
N GLY A 11 10.77 21.19 -11.15
CA GLY A 11 10.06 22.10 -12.05
C GLY A 11 8.90 22.82 -11.37
N LEU A 12 7.82 23.08 -12.11
CA LEU A 12 6.61 23.75 -11.61
C LEU A 12 5.42 22.78 -11.66
N PRO A 13 4.47 22.86 -10.72
CA PRO A 13 3.24 22.06 -10.79
C PRO A 13 2.51 22.36 -12.11
N GLY A 14 2.05 21.31 -12.80
CA GLY A 14 1.41 21.40 -14.10
C GLY A 14 2.36 21.31 -15.30
N MET A 15 3.68 21.47 -15.11
CA MET A 15 4.67 21.48 -16.21
C MET A 15 4.65 20.19 -17.06
N PHE A 16 4.41 19.05 -16.42
CA PHE A 16 4.39 17.73 -17.07
C PHE A 16 3.04 17.03 -16.88
N GLY A 17 1.94 17.79 -16.98
CA GLY A 17 0.58 17.26 -16.89
C GLY A 17 -0.26 18.06 -15.91
N HIS A 18 -1.48 18.42 -16.34
CA HIS A 18 -2.37 19.26 -15.56
C HIS A 18 -2.69 18.62 -14.20
N GLY A 19 -2.48 19.37 -13.12
CA GLY A 19 -2.71 18.89 -11.75
C GLY A 19 -1.62 17.99 -11.18
N LEU A 20 -0.51 17.76 -11.91
CA LEU A 20 0.60 16.95 -11.44
C LEU A 20 1.77 17.82 -10.95
N ALA A 21 2.40 17.40 -9.87
CA ALA A 21 3.70 17.90 -9.43
C ALA A 21 4.71 16.75 -9.47
N HIS A 22 5.98 17.11 -9.65
CA HIS A 22 7.08 16.16 -9.71
C HIS A 22 8.08 16.52 -8.62
N TRP A 23 8.75 15.52 -8.06
CA TRP A 23 9.66 15.73 -6.93
C TRP A 23 10.95 14.94 -7.13
N HIS A 24 12.06 15.52 -6.71
CA HIS A 24 13.36 14.87 -6.61
C HIS A 24 13.45 13.95 -5.40
N ALA A 25 12.74 14.27 -4.31
CA ALA A 25 12.70 13.45 -3.11
C ALA A 25 11.36 13.57 -2.36
N VAL A 26 11.06 12.53 -1.57
CA VAL A 26 9.92 12.47 -0.66
C VAL A 26 10.41 11.96 0.69
N THR A 27 10.07 12.67 1.76
CA THR A 27 10.38 12.28 3.14
C THR A 27 9.33 11.33 3.70
N ARG A 28 9.77 10.27 4.39
CA ARG A 28 8.92 9.42 5.23
C ARG A 28 9.06 9.81 6.71
N ILE A 29 8.04 10.45 7.28
CA ILE A 29 8.09 10.93 8.68
C ILE A 29 7.74 9.84 9.70
N LEU A 30 6.75 9.01 9.36
CA LEU A 30 6.27 7.97 10.26
C LEU A 30 7.06 6.68 10.03
N ARG A 31 7.55 6.07 11.12
CA ARG A 31 8.03 4.68 11.14
C ARG A 31 6.86 3.68 11.12
N LYS A 32 5.94 3.89 10.17
CA LYS A 32 4.83 2.99 9.83
C LYS A 32 5.01 2.50 8.41
N HIS A 33 4.51 1.31 8.14
CA HIS A 33 4.53 0.73 6.80
C HIS A 33 3.78 1.61 5.79
N TRP A 34 4.01 1.35 4.51
CA TRP A 34 3.32 1.97 3.38
C TRP A 34 3.27 0.97 2.22
N PHE A 35 2.52 1.29 1.16
CA PHE A 35 2.31 0.38 0.04
C PHE A 35 2.91 0.93 -1.26
N HIS A 36 3.62 0.08 -1.98
CA HIS A 36 4.11 0.34 -3.33
C HIS A 36 3.25 -0.46 -4.30
N LEU A 37 2.50 0.23 -5.16
CA LEU A 37 1.56 -0.40 -6.08
C LEU A 37 2.06 -0.26 -7.51
N SER A 38 2.05 -1.36 -8.25
CA SER A 38 2.19 -1.31 -9.71
C SER A 38 0.80 -1.24 -10.32
N VAL A 39 0.51 -0.15 -11.03
CA VAL A 39 -0.81 0.17 -11.60
C VAL A 39 -0.71 0.17 -13.12
N VAL A 40 -1.67 -0.46 -13.78
CA VAL A 40 -1.79 -0.46 -15.24
C VAL A 40 -2.91 0.49 -15.63
N MET A 41 -2.62 1.37 -16.59
CA MET A 41 -3.59 2.23 -17.27
C MET A 41 -3.64 1.86 -18.74
N VAL A 42 -4.79 1.44 -19.22
CA VAL A 42 -5.05 1.05 -20.61
C VAL A 42 -5.58 2.27 -21.35
N GLY A 43 -4.76 2.85 -22.24
CA GLY A 43 -5.17 3.97 -23.10
C GLY A 43 -4.91 3.65 -24.57
N GLU A 44 -5.82 4.01 -25.47
CA GLU A 44 -5.69 3.93 -26.95
C GLU A 44 -4.94 2.68 -27.48
N GLY A 45 -5.23 1.51 -26.91
CA GLY A 45 -4.65 0.23 -27.36
C GLY A 45 -3.28 -0.15 -26.78
N LYS A 46 -2.73 0.61 -25.82
CA LYS A 46 -1.52 0.25 -25.07
C LYS A 46 -1.69 0.44 -23.56
N GLY A 47 -1.27 -0.57 -22.80
CA GLY A 47 -1.16 -0.46 -21.35
C GLY A 47 0.12 0.28 -20.96
N HIS A 48 -0.01 1.32 -20.16
CA HIS A 48 1.09 2.01 -19.48
C HIS A 48 1.11 1.59 -18.01
N GLU A 49 2.25 1.15 -17.52
CA GLU A 49 2.44 0.79 -16.11
C GLU A 49 3.15 1.94 -15.39
N PHE A 50 2.66 2.28 -14.19
CA PHE A 50 3.29 3.25 -13.32
C PHE A 50 3.20 2.82 -11.87
N GLU A 51 4.10 3.35 -11.04
CA GLU A 51 4.17 3.04 -9.63
C GLU A 51 3.45 4.11 -8.80
N LEU A 52 2.62 3.66 -7.85
CA LEU A 52 1.92 4.51 -6.91
C LEU A 52 2.37 4.17 -5.48
N MET A 53 2.93 5.17 -4.78
CA MET A 53 3.27 5.08 -3.37
C MET A 53 2.08 5.51 -2.51
N VAL A 54 1.48 4.58 -1.79
CA VAL A 54 0.29 4.80 -0.97
C VAL A 54 0.64 4.84 0.51
N ASN A 55 0.19 5.89 1.19
CA ASN A 55 0.61 6.19 2.55
C ASN A 55 0.05 5.24 3.62
N ASP A 56 -1.22 4.86 3.48
CA ASP A 56 -2.04 4.20 4.49
C ASP A 56 -3.15 3.36 3.83
N GLU A 57 -3.83 2.57 4.66
CA GLU A 57 -4.85 1.60 4.27
C GLU A 57 -6.09 2.27 3.71
N LEU A 58 -6.45 3.46 4.20
CA LEU A 58 -7.61 4.21 3.71
C LEU A 58 -7.41 4.59 2.24
N LYS A 59 -6.26 5.18 1.91
CA LYS A 59 -5.94 5.50 0.51
C LYS A 59 -5.81 4.25 -0.34
N LEU A 60 -5.25 3.17 0.20
CA LEU A 60 -5.17 1.90 -0.52
C LEU A 60 -6.56 1.35 -0.85
N GLN A 61 -7.48 1.35 0.13
CA GLN A 61 -8.86 0.93 -0.09
C GLN A 61 -9.54 1.77 -1.18
N GLN A 62 -9.35 3.09 -1.19
CA GLN A 62 -9.86 3.95 -2.25
C GLN A 62 -9.32 3.56 -3.63
N VAL A 63 -8.02 3.27 -3.74
CA VAL A 63 -7.40 2.83 -5.01
C VAL A 63 -7.98 1.49 -5.46
N LEU A 64 -8.11 0.53 -4.54
CA LEU A 64 -8.65 -0.81 -4.86
C LEU A 64 -10.13 -0.76 -5.27
N GLN A 65 -10.91 0.16 -4.71
CA GLN A 65 -12.31 0.38 -5.06
C GLN A 65 -12.50 1.13 -6.39
N ALA A 66 -11.51 1.92 -6.81
CA ALA A 66 -11.56 2.69 -8.05
C ALA A 66 -11.08 1.92 -9.29
N GLN A 67 -10.75 0.63 -9.15
CA GLN A 67 -10.31 -0.20 -10.28
C GLN A 67 -11.43 -0.44 -11.28
N GLY A 68 -11.05 -0.59 -12.55
CA GLY A 68 -11.94 -0.93 -13.66
C GLY A 68 -11.13 -1.39 -14.87
N ASP A 69 -11.80 -1.47 -16.03
CA ASP A 69 -11.21 -2.02 -17.26
C ASP A 69 -10.04 -1.17 -17.79
N GLU A 70 -10.09 0.14 -17.56
CA GLU A 70 -9.07 1.09 -18.03
C GLU A 70 -7.94 1.30 -17.02
N VAL A 71 -8.17 1.08 -15.73
CA VAL A 71 -7.14 1.28 -14.68
C VAL A 71 -7.30 0.24 -13.59
N TYR A 72 -6.25 -0.55 -13.34
CA TYR A 72 -6.26 -1.56 -12.30
C TYR A 72 -4.90 -1.74 -11.62
N VAL A 73 -4.93 -2.26 -10.39
CA VAL A 73 -3.73 -2.59 -9.62
C VAL A 73 -3.25 -3.98 -10.02
N LYS A 74 -2.04 -4.05 -10.56
CA LYS A 74 -1.40 -5.30 -10.98
C LYS A 74 -0.66 -5.98 -9.83
N ASP A 75 0.02 -5.20 -8.99
CA ASP A 75 0.80 -5.70 -7.87
C ASP A 75 0.72 -4.78 -6.66
N ILE A 76 0.86 -5.37 -5.46
CA ILE A 76 0.89 -4.66 -4.19
C ILE A 76 2.10 -5.19 -3.43
N GLN A 77 3.01 -4.29 -3.07
CA GLN A 77 4.09 -4.57 -2.14
C GLN A 77 3.90 -3.71 -0.89
N VAL A 78 4.20 -4.28 0.27
CA VAL A 78 4.26 -3.54 1.53
C VAL A 78 5.71 -3.20 1.81
N VAL A 79 5.94 -1.98 2.28
CA VAL A 79 7.25 -1.53 2.74
C VAL A 79 7.22 -1.38 4.25
N THR A 80 7.86 -2.31 4.95
CA THR A 80 7.79 -2.47 6.40
C THR A 80 9.05 -1.93 7.08
N PRO A 81 8.92 -1.23 8.22
CA PRO A 81 10.07 -0.85 9.02
C PRO A 81 10.64 -2.04 9.81
N ALA A 82 11.91 -1.90 10.24
CA ALA A 82 12.66 -2.87 11.04
C ALA A 82 11.87 -3.46 12.23
N ASN A 83 11.14 -2.62 12.97
CA ASN A 83 10.38 -3.04 14.14
C ASN A 83 9.14 -3.90 13.79
N MET A 84 8.66 -3.84 12.53
CA MET A 84 7.50 -4.60 12.07
C MET A 84 7.92 -5.91 11.41
N ASN A 85 8.99 -5.90 10.61
CA ASN A 85 9.49 -7.10 9.94
C ASN A 85 10.52 -7.90 10.76
N GLY A 86 10.90 -7.41 11.94
CA GLY A 86 11.86 -8.08 12.82
C GLY A 86 13.30 -8.07 12.31
N THR A 87 13.61 -7.23 11.31
CA THR A 87 14.93 -7.14 10.69
C THR A 87 15.63 -5.82 11.05
N GLY A 88 16.89 -5.64 10.64
CA GLY A 88 17.66 -4.43 10.92
C GLY A 88 17.38 -3.24 9.99
N ALA A 89 16.49 -3.39 8.99
CA ALA A 89 16.27 -2.38 7.95
C ALA A 89 14.82 -2.37 7.44
N TRP A 90 14.50 -1.38 6.62
CA TRP A 90 13.27 -1.40 5.84
C TRP A 90 13.31 -2.52 4.81
N GLN A 91 12.18 -3.17 4.59
CA GLN A 91 12.05 -4.20 3.56
C GLN A 91 10.80 -3.97 2.72
N MET A 92 10.88 -4.34 1.45
CA MET A 92 9.77 -4.30 0.51
C MET A 92 9.43 -5.73 0.11
N GLU A 93 8.20 -6.15 0.38
CA GLU A 93 7.76 -7.52 0.18
C GLU A 93 6.40 -7.55 -0.53
N LYS A 94 6.21 -8.52 -1.42
CA LYS A 94 4.95 -8.67 -2.15
C LYS A 94 3.84 -9.14 -1.23
N VAL A 95 2.70 -8.45 -1.26
CA VAL A 95 1.51 -8.75 -0.47
C VAL A 95 0.74 -9.89 -1.11
N SER A 96 0.41 -10.90 -0.31
CA SER A 96 -0.50 -11.99 -0.70
C SER A 96 -1.93 -11.73 -0.22
N LYS A 97 -2.07 -11.16 0.97
CA LYS A 97 -3.37 -10.82 1.57
C LYS A 97 -3.26 -9.59 2.47
N LEU A 98 -4.29 -8.75 2.43
CA LEU A 98 -4.45 -7.60 3.31
C LEU A 98 -5.83 -7.60 3.94
N ALA A 99 -5.91 -7.38 5.25
CA ALA A 99 -7.17 -7.25 5.97
C ALA A 99 -7.07 -6.19 7.06
N ILE A 100 -8.21 -5.65 7.46
CA ILE A 100 -8.37 -4.83 8.66
C ILE A 100 -9.29 -5.58 9.62
N GLY A 101 -8.94 -5.63 10.89
CA GLY A 101 -9.82 -6.08 11.96
C GLY A 101 -9.74 -5.14 13.16
N ASP A 102 -10.62 -5.36 14.13
CA ASP A 102 -10.67 -4.58 15.36
C ASP A 102 -10.06 -5.41 16.50
N ASP A 103 -9.19 -4.78 17.29
CA ASP A 103 -8.67 -5.38 18.52
C ASP A 103 -9.69 -5.29 19.68
N GLN A 104 -9.28 -5.73 20.87
CA GLN A 104 -10.15 -5.74 22.05
C GLN A 104 -10.60 -4.34 22.50
N ASP A 105 -9.83 -3.30 22.17
CA ASP A 105 -10.16 -1.91 22.47
C ASP A 105 -10.92 -1.23 21.33
N ARG A 106 -11.26 -1.99 20.28
CA ARG A 106 -11.90 -1.54 19.03
C ARG A 106 -11.01 -0.61 18.20
N ASP A 107 -9.70 -0.70 18.40
CA ASP A 107 -8.75 -0.04 17.51
C ASP A 107 -8.57 -0.89 16.24
N ALA A 108 -8.63 -0.22 15.09
CA ALA A 108 -8.43 -0.87 13.81
C ALA A 108 -6.95 -1.28 13.65
N VAL A 109 -6.75 -2.55 13.29
CA VAL A 109 -5.44 -3.15 13.04
C VAL A 109 -5.37 -3.64 11.61
N CYS A 110 -4.37 -3.15 10.89
CA CYS A 110 -3.99 -3.63 9.57
C CYS A 110 -3.17 -4.92 9.73
N VAL A 111 -3.57 -5.98 9.00
CA VAL A 111 -2.88 -7.26 8.95
C VAL A 111 -2.44 -7.52 7.52
N VAL A 112 -1.13 -7.69 7.33
CA VAL A 112 -0.51 -7.91 6.04
C VAL A 112 0.13 -9.30 6.02
N THR A 113 -0.31 -10.15 5.10
CA THR A 113 0.39 -11.40 4.77
C THR A 113 1.19 -11.17 3.50
N VAL A 114 2.46 -11.54 3.52
CA VAL A 114 3.35 -11.43 2.34
C VAL A 114 3.52 -12.79 1.66
N ASN A 115 4.05 -12.81 0.43
CA ASN A 115 4.25 -14.03 -0.34
C ASN A 115 5.19 -15.04 0.35
N GLY A 116 6.10 -14.57 1.21
CA GLY A 116 6.95 -15.45 2.03
C GLY A 116 6.20 -16.16 3.17
N GLY A 117 4.90 -15.87 3.36
CA GLY A 117 4.07 -16.44 4.42
C GLY A 117 4.17 -15.71 5.77
N ALA A 118 5.06 -14.74 5.91
CA ALA A 118 5.10 -13.89 7.10
C ALA A 118 3.83 -13.04 7.21
N VAL A 119 3.41 -12.83 8.45
CA VAL A 119 2.24 -12.03 8.81
C VAL A 119 2.70 -10.88 9.69
N TYR A 120 2.40 -9.66 9.27
CA TYR A 120 2.72 -8.43 9.99
C TYR A 120 1.43 -7.73 10.40
N HIS A 121 1.52 -6.92 11.46
CA HIS A 121 0.43 -6.02 11.85
C HIS A 121 0.98 -4.66 12.28
N ASP A 122 0.14 -3.63 12.24
CA ASP A 122 0.54 -2.26 12.61
C ASP A 122 0.17 -1.85 14.03
N SER A 123 -0.43 -2.76 14.82
CA SER A 123 -0.69 -2.54 16.24
C SER A 123 0.60 -2.24 17.02
N TYR A 124 0.49 -1.33 17.99
CA TYR A 124 1.56 -1.02 18.94
C TYR A 124 1.85 -2.20 19.90
N ARG A 125 0.94 -3.15 20.03
CA ARG A 125 1.09 -4.35 20.87
C ARG A 125 1.85 -5.41 20.08
N SER A 126 3.12 -5.60 20.39
CA SER A 126 3.97 -6.59 19.72
C SER A 126 3.53 -8.04 19.94
N ASN A 127 2.72 -8.30 20.97
CA ASN A 127 2.18 -9.61 21.32
C ASN A 127 0.70 -9.79 20.92
N LEU A 128 0.18 -8.93 20.03
CA LEU A 128 -1.18 -9.07 19.52
C LEU A 128 -1.35 -10.43 18.83
N ASP A 129 -2.33 -11.20 19.25
CA ASP A 129 -2.76 -12.38 18.52
C ASP A 129 -3.73 -11.96 17.40
N VAL A 130 -3.28 -12.07 16.15
CA VAL A 130 -4.08 -11.76 14.97
C VAL A 130 -5.38 -12.59 14.91
N ALA A 131 -5.38 -13.81 15.46
CA ALA A 131 -6.58 -14.65 15.50
C ALA A 131 -7.65 -14.12 16.47
N SER A 132 -7.28 -13.24 17.41
CA SER A 132 -8.21 -12.61 18.35
C SER A 132 -8.92 -11.38 17.77
N LEU A 133 -8.51 -10.90 16.59
CA LEU A 133 -9.14 -9.75 15.94
C LEU A 133 -10.58 -10.07 15.53
N THR A 134 -11.45 -9.09 15.71
CA THR A 134 -12.87 -9.17 15.33
C THR A 134 -13.16 -8.31 14.10
N ASN A 135 -14.36 -8.43 13.53
CA ASN A 135 -14.81 -7.64 12.36
C ASN A 135 -13.83 -7.65 11.16
N MET A 136 -13.15 -8.77 10.96
CA MET A 136 -12.14 -8.91 9.92
C MET A 136 -12.73 -8.65 8.52
N ARG A 137 -12.20 -7.65 7.84
CA ARG A 137 -12.54 -7.27 6.47
C ARG A 137 -11.30 -7.41 5.58
N VAL A 138 -11.37 -8.29 4.60
CA VAL A 138 -10.33 -8.42 3.57
C VAL A 138 -10.40 -7.21 2.64
N LEU A 139 -9.26 -6.54 2.47
CA LEU A 139 -9.10 -5.45 1.49
C LEU A 139 -8.52 -5.96 0.17
N TYR A 140 -7.63 -6.94 0.24
CA TYR A 140 -6.97 -7.53 -0.93
C TYR A 140 -6.63 -9.00 -0.69
N ASP A 141 -6.79 -9.80 -1.74
CA ASP A 141 -6.36 -11.19 -1.80
C ASP A 141 -5.85 -11.49 -3.21
N ALA A 142 -4.56 -11.79 -3.33
CA ALA A 142 -3.89 -12.01 -4.60
C ALA A 142 -4.44 -13.23 -5.37
N LEU A 143 -5.02 -14.23 -4.68
CA LEU A 143 -5.64 -15.38 -5.33
C LEU A 143 -6.98 -15.00 -5.96
N SER A 144 -7.73 -14.12 -5.30
CA SER A 144 -9.00 -13.61 -5.83
C SER A 144 -8.77 -12.61 -6.96
N ALA A 145 -7.79 -11.72 -6.82
CA ALA A 145 -7.46 -10.71 -7.83
C ALA A 145 -7.00 -11.32 -9.18
N LYS A 146 -6.26 -12.43 -9.15
CA LYS A 146 -5.82 -13.13 -10.37
C LYS A 146 -6.98 -13.74 -11.17
N ARG A 147 -8.09 -14.10 -10.51
CA ARG A 147 -9.26 -14.69 -11.17
C ARG A 147 -10.12 -13.65 -11.88
N SER A 148 -10.06 -12.39 -11.47
CA SER A 148 -10.80 -11.29 -12.11
C SER A 148 -10.10 -10.71 -13.35
N LEU A 149 -8.84 -11.11 -13.59
CA LEU A 149 -8.01 -10.65 -14.71
C LEU A 149 -7.86 -11.72 -15.82
N GLN A 150 -8.55 -12.86 -15.70
CA GLN A 150 -8.61 -13.95 -16.69
C GLN A 150 -10.01 -14.01 -17.30
#